data_AF-A0A4R6BDR0-F1
#
_entry.id   AF-A0A4R6BDR0-F1
#
_cell.length_a   1.000
_cell.length_b   1.000
_cell.length_c   1.000
_cell.angle_alpha   90.00
_cell.angle_beta   90.00
_cell.angle_gamma   90.00
#
_symmetry.space_group_name_H-M   'P 1'
#
loop_
_entity.id
_entity.type
_entity.pdbx_description
1 polymer ?
#
loop_
_entity_poly.entity_id
_entity_poly.type
_entity_poly.pdbx_seq_one_letter_code
_entity_poly.pdbx_strand_id
1 'polypeptide(L)'
;MNYNDEEFTINQLLKHLLREEQSEPVCPNCGLALNEALHIGKFGCHTCYSTFSDYVPQIVERVQAGNQKHTGQAPLKSAEKIKLKKQIEALEAKLEGLVAEQAFEEAVTVRDEIKALREREDSDAG
;
A
#
# COMPACT_ATOMS: atom_id res chain seq x y z
N MET A 1 -1.38 -39.07 11.11
CA MET A 1 -0.72 -37.85 11.58
C MET A 1 0.76 -38.01 11.27
N ASN A 2 1.26 -37.37 10.21
CA ASN A 2 2.68 -37.38 9.88
C ASN A 2 3.30 -36.13 10.47
N TYR A 3 4.03 -36.30 11.57
CA TYR A 3 4.96 -35.31 12.06
C TYR A 3 6.19 -35.37 11.15
N ASN A 4 6.29 -34.43 10.22
CA ASN A 4 7.55 -34.13 9.55
C ASN A 4 8.38 -33.33 10.55
N ASP A 5 9.17 -34.02 11.36
CA ASP A 5 10.28 -33.41 12.09
C ASP A 5 11.33 -33.02 11.04
N GLU A 6 11.43 -31.73 10.75
CA GLU A 6 12.55 -31.16 10.01
C GLU A 6 13.83 -31.44 10.81
N GLU A 7 14.49 -32.53 10.44
CA GLU A 7 15.77 -32.96 10.97
C GLU A 7 16.78 -31.80 10.80
N PHE A 8 17.22 -31.25 11.92
CA PHE A 8 18.12 -30.10 11.96
C PHE A 8 19.46 -30.47 11.33
N THR A 9 19.59 -30.23 10.02
CA THR A 9 20.72 -30.71 9.24
C THR A 9 22.02 -30.05 9.70
N ILE A 10 23.12 -30.81 9.67
CA ILE A 10 24.47 -30.31 9.96
C ILE A 10 24.80 -29.09 9.07
N ASN A 11 24.25 -29.02 7.86
CA ASN A 11 24.37 -27.86 6.98
C ASN A 11 23.70 -26.60 7.55
N GLN A 12 22.56 -26.73 8.22
CA GLN A 12 21.86 -25.62 8.87
C GLN A 12 22.61 -25.15 10.12
N LEU A 13 23.19 -26.07 10.89
CA LEU A 13 24.10 -25.77 12.01
C LEU A 13 25.38 -25.07 11.52
N LEU A 14 26.02 -25.59 10.48
CA LEU A 14 27.20 -24.98 9.84
C LEU A 14 26.90 -23.59 9.31
N LYS A 15 25.73 -23.35 8.71
CA LYS A 15 25.32 -22.03 8.24
C LYS A 15 25.15 -21.01 9.38
N HIS A 16 24.75 -21.47 10.56
CA HIS A 16 24.69 -20.65 11.77
C HIS A 16 26.07 -20.40 12.41
N LEU A 17 26.96 -21.39 12.40
CA LEU A 17 28.32 -21.31 12.96
C LEU A 17 29.30 -20.57 12.03
N LEU A 18 29.13 -20.69 10.72
CA LEU A 18 29.86 -19.98 9.67
C LEU A 18 29.20 -18.65 9.31
N ARG A 19 28.17 -18.23 10.05
CA ARG A 19 27.69 -16.85 9.97
C ARG A 19 28.87 -16.02 10.44
N GLU A 20 29.65 -15.54 9.48
CA GLU A 20 30.76 -14.60 9.70
C GLU A 20 30.28 -13.61 10.76
N GLU A 21 31.12 -13.34 11.77
CA GLU A 21 30.98 -12.17 12.63
C GLU A 21 31.14 -10.93 11.75
N GLN A 22 30.20 -10.71 10.85
CA GLN A 22 29.95 -9.46 10.17
C GLN A 22 29.58 -8.54 11.32
N SER A 23 30.56 -7.79 11.79
CA SER A 23 30.36 -6.74 12.78
C SER A 23 29.19 -5.91 12.30
N GLU A 24 28.07 -5.97 13.02
CA GLU A 24 26.87 -5.25 12.62
C GLU A 24 27.23 -3.77 12.51
N PRO A 25 26.91 -3.10 11.40
CA PRO A 25 27.32 -1.72 11.24
C PRO A 25 26.64 -0.87 12.32
N VAL A 26 27.46 -0.05 12.97
CA VAL A 26 27.04 0.88 14.04
C VAL A 26 27.32 2.29 13.56
N CYS A 27 26.37 3.21 13.78
CA CYS A 27 26.56 4.62 13.49
C CYS A 27 27.74 5.17 14.30
N PRO A 28 28.82 5.68 13.68
CA PRO A 28 29.98 6.18 14.40
C PRO A 28 29.69 7.47 15.18
N ASN A 29 28.57 8.14 14.90
CA ASN A 29 28.19 9.39 15.54
C ASN A 29 27.26 9.18 16.75
N CYS A 30 26.22 8.34 16.62
CA CYS A 30 25.22 8.16 17.67
C CYS A 30 25.17 6.76 18.28
N GLY A 31 25.99 5.82 17.82
CA GLY A 31 26.07 4.46 18.36
C GLY A 31 24.88 3.54 18.04
N LEU A 32 23.92 4.00 17.24
CA LEU A 32 22.77 3.18 16.82
C LEU A 32 23.27 1.99 15.98
N ALA A 33 22.89 0.77 16.33
CA ALA A 33 23.21 -0.43 15.56
C ALA A 33 22.21 -0.62 14.41
N LEU A 34 22.65 -1.23 13.29
CA LEU A 34 21.79 -1.49 12.15
C LEU A 34 20.56 -2.32 12.51
N ASN A 35 20.72 -3.36 13.33
CA ASN A 35 19.58 -4.18 13.75
C ASN A 35 18.54 -3.41 14.54
N GLU A 36 18.98 -2.45 15.37
CA GLU A 36 18.06 -1.57 16.10
C GLU A 36 17.33 -0.65 15.12
N ALA A 37 18.05 -0.04 14.16
CA ALA A 37 17.46 0.80 13.12
C ALA A 37 16.42 0.05 12.26
N LEU A 38 16.71 -1.21 11.89
CA LEU A 38 15.77 -2.09 11.17
C LEU A 38 14.57 -2.46 12.05
N HIS A 39 14.79 -2.73 13.34
CA HIS A 39 13.72 -3.09 14.26
C HIS A 39 12.72 -1.95 14.49
N ILE A 40 13.21 -0.73 14.76
CA ILE A 40 12.38 0.45 15.05
C ILE A 40 11.95 1.20 13.78
N GLY A 41 12.62 0.96 12.65
CA GLY A 41 12.40 1.66 11.38
C GLY A 41 12.87 3.11 11.38
N LYS A 42 13.84 3.50 12.20
CA LYS A 42 14.23 4.92 12.34
C LYS A 42 15.73 5.10 12.34
N PHE A 43 16.14 6.30 11.91
CA PHE A 43 17.50 6.78 12.03
C PHE A 43 17.69 7.57 13.32
N GLY A 44 18.88 7.50 13.92
CA GLY A 44 19.21 8.22 15.14
C GLY A 44 19.76 9.63 14.90
N CYS A 45 20.59 9.81 13.89
CA CYS A 45 21.15 11.12 13.51
C CYS A 45 21.39 11.20 11.99
N HIS A 46 21.86 12.36 11.50
CA HIS A 46 22.13 12.56 10.07
C HIS A 46 23.16 11.58 9.49
N THR A 47 24.14 11.14 10.28
CA THR A 47 25.18 10.18 9.85
C THR A 47 24.60 8.79 9.58
N CYS A 48 23.48 8.42 10.20
CA CYS A 48 22.84 7.11 9.99
C CYS A 48 22.41 6.90 8.52
N TYR A 49 22.09 7.97 7.78
CA TYR A 49 21.72 7.85 6.35
C TYR A 49 22.87 7.30 5.51
N SER A 50 24.09 7.78 5.74
CA SER A 50 25.27 7.30 5.01
C SER A 50 25.81 6.00 5.59
N THR A 51 25.75 5.79 6.91
CA THR A 51 26.20 4.54 7.54
C THR A 51 25.37 3.34 7.10
N PHE A 52 24.06 3.52 6.90
CA PHE A 52 23.14 2.44 6.56
C PHE A 52 22.60 2.54 5.13
N SER A 53 23.34 3.19 4.21
CA SER A 53 22.89 3.48 2.84
C SER A 53 22.25 2.29 2.14
N ASP A 54 22.89 1.13 2.28
CA ASP A 54 22.50 -0.11 1.60
C ASP A 54 21.22 -0.73 2.20
N TYR A 55 20.86 -0.30 3.41
CA TYR A 55 19.71 -0.78 4.19
C TYR A 55 18.58 0.24 4.28
N VAL A 56 18.77 1.46 3.77
CA VAL A 56 17.73 2.51 3.76
C VAL A 56 16.39 1.98 3.22
N PRO A 57 16.33 1.23 2.10
CA PRO A 57 15.05 0.72 1.60
C PRO A 57 14.30 -0.14 2.62
N GLN A 58 15.02 -1.01 3.35
CA GLN A 58 14.43 -1.89 4.36
C GLN A 58 13.95 -1.12 5.59
N ILE A 59 14.72 -0.12 6.04
CA ILE A 59 14.36 0.74 7.17
C ILE A 59 13.12 1.59 6.82
N VAL A 60 13.05 2.14 5.61
CA VAL A 60 11.92 2.95 5.15
C VAL A 60 10.66 2.09 4.98
N GLU A 61 10.80 0.90 4.41
CA GLU A 61 9.70 -0.05 4.23
C GLU A 61 9.01 -0.39 5.57
N ARG A 62 9.81 -0.55 6.64
CA ARG A 62 9.34 -0.77 8.00
C ARG A 62 8.38 0.32 8.47
N VAL A 63 8.71 1.59 8.22
CA VAL A 63 7.89 2.76 8.62
C VAL A 63 6.64 2.86 7.76
N GLN A 64 6.78 2.57 6.47
CA GLN A 64 5.71 2.69 5.50
C GLN A 64 4.80 1.47 5.46
N ALA A 65 5.02 0.46 6.32
CA ALA A 65 4.28 -0.80 6.35
C ALA A 65 4.18 -1.45 4.96
N GLY A 66 5.27 -1.46 4.19
CA GLY A 66 5.31 -2.02 2.84
C GLY A 66 4.80 -1.09 1.73
N ASN A 67 4.32 0.11 2.04
CA ASN A 67 3.82 1.05 1.02
C ASN A 67 4.98 1.76 0.31
N GLN A 68 5.53 1.12 -0.73
CA GLN A 68 6.60 1.67 -1.57
C GLN A 68 6.15 2.81 -2.50
N LYS A 69 4.82 2.99 -2.67
CA LYS A 69 4.25 3.99 -3.57
C LYS A 69 3.24 4.84 -2.82
N HIS A 70 3.49 6.15 -2.78
CA HIS A 70 2.49 7.12 -2.33
C HIS A 70 1.39 7.22 -3.39
N THR A 71 0.18 6.74 -3.09
CA THR A 71 -0.98 6.81 -4.00
C THR A 71 -1.71 8.15 -3.95
N GLY A 72 -1.16 9.13 -3.23
CA GLY A 72 -1.77 10.45 -3.03
C GLY A 72 -2.61 10.51 -1.75
N GLN A 73 -2.71 11.71 -1.18
CA GLN A 73 -3.69 12.04 -0.16
C GLN A 73 -4.89 12.65 -0.87
N ALA A 74 -6.06 12.02 -0.84
CA ALA A 74 -7.27 12.59 -1.40
C ALA A 74 -7.87 13.61 -0.40
N PRO A 75 -8.02 14.90 -0.73
CA PRO A 75 -8.75 15.85 0.09
C PRO A 75 -10.18 15.37 0.38
N LEU A 76 -10.75 15.67 1.55
CA LEU A 76 -12.13 15.27 1.89
C LEU A 76 -13.16 15.71 0.83
N LYS A 77 -13.02 16.93 0.30
CA LYS A 77 -13.85 17.44 -0.80
C LYS A 77 -13.71 16.64 -2.10
N SER A 78 -12.54 16.04 -2.34
CA SER A 78 -12.34 15.17 -3.50
C SER A 78 -12.94 13.78 -3.29
N ALA A 79 -13.07 13.32 -2.04
CA ALA A 79 -13.65 12.01 -1.74
C ALA A 79 -15.13 11.93 -2.13
N GLU A 80 -15.89 13.01 -1.90
CA GLU A 80 -17.30 13.10 -2.34
C GLU A 80 -17.42 13.11 -3.87
N LYS A 81 -16.57 13.89 -4.57
CA LYS A 81 -16.52 13.89 -6.04
C LYS A 81 -16.13 12.53 -6.61
N ILE A 82 -15.13 11.87 -6.02
CA ILE A 82 -14.71 10.52 -6.42
C ILE A 82 -15.84 9.51 -6.19
N LYS A 83 -16.56 9.60 -5.07
CA LYS A 83 -17.70 8.74 -4.77
C LYS A 83 -18.83 8.94 -5.78
N LEU A 84 -19.17 10.19 -6.09
CA LEU A 84 -20.20 10.53 -7.07
C LEU A 84 -19.83 9.99 -8.45
N LYS A 85 -18.59 10.20 -8.89
CA LYS A 85 -18.10 9.68 -10.17
C LYS A 85 -18.20 8.15 -10.25
N LYS A 86 -17.79 7.43 -9.20
CA LYS A 86 -17.92 5.97 -9.13
C LYS A 86 -19.37 5.49 -9.16
N GLN A 87 -20.30 6.25 -8.58
CA GLN A 87 -21.72 5.93 -8.65
C GLN A 87 -22.26 6.08 -10.07
N ILE A 88 -21.88 7.15 -10.77
CA ILE A 88 -22.25 7.37 -12.18
C ILE A 88 -21.70 6.23 -13.05
N GLU A 89 -20.41 5.90 -12.93
CA GLU A 89 -19.78 4.78 -13.68
C GLU A 89 -20.50 3.43 -13.44
N ALA A 90 -20.91 3.15 -12.20
CA ALA A 90 -21.65 1.93 -11.89
C ALA A 90 -23.07 1.91 -12.50
N LEU A 91 -23.76 3.06 -12.52
CA LEU A 91 -25.07 3.18 -13.15
C LEU A 91 -24.99 3.11 -14.67
N GLU A 92 -23.92 3.63 -15.28
CA GLU A 92 -23.66 3.51 -16.72
C GLU A 92 -23.50 2.04 -17.12
N ALA A 93 -22.68 1.28 -16.38
CA ALA A 93 -22.55 -0.16 -16.60
C ALA A 93 -23.89 -0.91 -16.42
N LYS A 94 -24.70 -0.51 -15.42
CA LYS A 94 -26.05 -1.07 -15.23
C LYS A 94 -26.97 -0.74 -16.39
N LEU A 95 -26.94 0.49 -16.89
CA LEU A 95 -27.75 0.93 -18.04
C LEU A 95 -27.41 0.12 -19.29
N GLU A 96 -26.12 -0.11 -19.58
CA GLU A 96 -25.69 -0.94 -20.69
C GLU A 96 -26.24 -2.37 -20.60
N GLY A 97 -26.21 -2.97 -19.39
CA GLY A 97 -26.81 -4.28 -19.13
C GLY A 97 -28.32 -4.31 -19.39
N LEU A 98 -29.07 -3.33 -18.85
CA LEU A 98 -30.52 -3.25 -19.05
C LEU A 98 -30.90 -3.05 -20.52
N VAL A 99 -30.12 -2.29 -21.28
CA VAL A 99 -30.31 -2.11 -22.73
C VAL A 99 -30.06 -3.43 -23.47
N ALA A 100 -29.01 -4.17 -23.11
CA ALA A 100 -28.71 -5.48 -23.71
C ALA A 100 -29.81 -6.50 -23.41
N GLU A 101 -30.42 -6.44 -22.23
CA GLU A 101 -31.54 -7.29 -21.80
C GLU A 101 -32.91 -6.81 -22.32
N GLN A 102 -32.96 -5.69 -23.06
CA GLN A 102 -34.20 -5.06 -23.56
C GLN A 102 -35.17 -4.63 -22.43
N ALA A 103 -34.66 -4.40 -21.22
CA ALA A 103 -35.39 -3.91 -20.05
C ALA A 103 -35.53 -2.38 -20.11
N PHE A 104 -36.28 -1.87 -21.10
CA PHE A 104 -36.32 -0.44 -21.41
C PHE A 104 -36.93 0.45 -20.33
N GLU A 105 -37.93 -0.04 -19.58
CA GLU A 105 -38.56 0.72 -18.50
C GLU A 105 -37.58 1.01 -17.35
N GLU A 106 -36.82 -0.01 -16.95
CA GLU A 106 -35.76 0.12 -15.95
C GLU A 106 -34.60 0.97 -16.48
N ALA A 107 -34.24 0.81 -17.75
CA ALA A 107 -33.21 1.63 -18.40
C ALA A 107 -33.57 3.12 -18.39
N VAL A 108 -34.84 3.49 -18.59
CA VAL A 108 -35.30 4.88 -18.49
C VAL A 108 -35.08 5.42 -17.08
N THR A 109 -35.38 4.62 -16.05
CA THR A 109 -35.21 5.04 -14.65
C THR A 109 -33.72 5.25 -14.32
N VAL A 110 -32.86 4.31 -14.71
CA VAL A 110 -31.40 4.41 -14.48
C VAL A 110 -30.80 5.59 -15.26
N ARG A 111 -31.25 5.82 -16.50
CA ARG A 111 -30.82 6.98 -17.31
C ARG A 111 -31.16 8.30 -16.63
N ASP A 112 -32.37 8.42 -16.10
CA ASP A 112 -32.81 9.65 -15.44
C ASP A 112 -32.05 9.88 -14.12
N GLU A 113 -31.70 8.81 -13.40
CA GLU A 113 -30.82 8.86 -12.21
C GLU A 113 -29.41 9.35 -12.56
N ILE A 114 -28.79 8.83 -13.63
CA ILE A 114 -27.48 9.30 -14.13
C ILE A 114 -27.52 10.79 -14.43
N LYS A 115 -28.59 11.26 -15.09
CA LYS A 115 -28.75 12.68 -15.43
C LYS A 115 -28.81 13.55 -14.17
N ALA A 116 -29.60 13.15 -13.17
CA ALA A 116 -29.70 13.88 -11.90
C ALA A 116 -28.36 13.93 -11.13
N LEU A 117 -27.58 12.84 -11.16
CA LEU A 117 -26.25 12.82 -10.52
C LEU A 117 -25.23 13.71 -11.24
N ARG A 118 -25.26 13.77 -12.58
CA ARG A 118 -24.39 14.65 -13.37
C ARG A 118 -24.72 16.14 -13.17
N GLU A 119 -26.00 16.49 -13.10
CA GLU A 119 -26.41 17.88 -12.80
C GLU A 119 -25.89 18.34 -11.42
N ARG A 120 -25.85 17.44 -10.43
CA ARG A 120 -25.23 17.71 -9.12
C ARG A 120 -23.70 17.86 -9.20
N GLU A 121 -23.05 17.06 -10.04
CA GLU A 121 -21.59 17.16 -10.28
C GLU A 121 -21.19 18.53 -10.84
N ASP A 122 -21.98 19.04 -11.79
CA ASP A 122 -21.78 20.36 -12.41
C ASP A 122 -22.05 21.52 -11.43
N SER A 123 -23.06 21.41 -10.56
CA SER A 123 -23.36 22.45 -9.56
C SER A 123 -22.29 22.57 -8.46
N ASP A 124 -21.62 21.47 -8.11
CA ASP A 124 -20.55 21.43 -7.10
C ASP A 124 -19.16 21.77 -7.69
N ALA A 125 -19.08 22.09 -8.98
CA ALA A 125 -17.87 22.52 -9.68
C ALA A 125 -17.70 24.05 -9.73
N GLY A 126 -18.73 24.83 -9.39
CA GLY A 126 -18.68 26.29 -9.21
C GLY A 126 -18.32 26.72 -7.79
#